data_AF-A0A927YN16-F1
#
_entry.id   AF-A0A927YN16-F1
#
_cell.length_a   1.000
_cell.length_b   1.000
_cell.length_c   1.000
_cell.angle_alpha   90.00
_cell.angle_beta   90.00
_cell.angle_gamma   90.00
#
_symmetry.space_group_name_H-M   'P 1'
#
loop_
_entity.id
_entity.type
_entity.pdbx_description
1 polymer ?
#
loop_
_entity_poly.entity_id
_entity_poly.type
_entity_poly.pdbx_seq_one_letter_code
_entity_poly.pdbx_strand_id
1 'polypeptide(L)'
;MANEETTELSTEIDSTSNQIAELKLQLSSPHSPIGDWKLAKIMEYRALGYDDPYDLDELAAERQKVRDQINELEGNQVDELVKTES
;
A
#
# COMPACT_ATOMS: atom_id res chain seq x y z
N MET A 1 3.63 -27.78 20.80
CA MET A 1 2.19 -27.50 20.57
C MET A 1 1.86 -26.04 20.89
N ALA A 2 1.56 -25.61 22.12
CA ALA A 2 1.16 -24.20 22.35
C ALA A 2 2.24 -23.12 22.08
N ASN A 3 3.53 -23.48 22.06
CA ASN A 3 4.62 -22.52 21.82
C ASN A 3 5.00 -22.38 20.33
N GLU A 4 4.64 -23.38 19.51
CA GLU A 4 4.92 -23.38 18.06
C GLU A 4 3.87 -22.55 17.31
N GLU A 5 2.58 -22.75 17.60
CA GLU A 5 1.48 -21.96 17.02
C GLU A 5 1.65 -20.45 17.30
N THR A 6 2.01 -20.08 18.53
CA THR A 6 2.27 -18.69 18.91
C THR A 6 3.48 -18.07 18.18
N THR A 7 4.48 -18.89 17.84
CA THR A 7 5.66 -18.44 17.09
C THR A 7 5.34 -18.25 15.60
N GLU A 8 4.58 -19.17 15.01
CA GLU A 8 4.14 -19.10 13.61
C GLU A 8 3.25 -17.87 13.36
N LEU A 9 2.26 -17.63 14.22
CA LEU A 9 1.39 -16.44 14.17
C LEU A 9 2.19 -15.12 14.22
N SER A 10 3.21 -15.02 15.09
CA SER A 10 4.06 -13.82 15.15
C SER A 10 4.83 -13.58 13.84
N THR A 11 5.33 -14.63 13.19
CA THR A 11 6.06 -14.50 11.93
C THR A 11 5.17 -14.09 10.76
N GLU A 12 3.91 -14.51 10.77
CA GLU A 12 2.93 -14.15 9.74
C GLU A 12 2.52 -12.68 9.88
N ILE A 13 2.30 -12.20 11.10
CA ILE A 13 2.04 -10.78 11.40
C ILE A 13 3.21 -9.88 10.94
N ASP A 14 4.46 -10.30 11.19
CA ASP A 14 5.66 -9.57 10.76
C ASP A 14 5.78 -9.54 9.23
N SER A 15 5.47 -10.66 8.56
CA SER A 15 5.45 -10.76 7.09
C SER A 15 4.42 -9.80 6.49
N THR A 16 3.18 -9.82 7.00
CA THR A 16 2.09 -8.93 6.58
C THR A 16 2.46 -7.47 6.79
N SER A 17 3.09 -7.14 7.93
CA SER A 17 3.56 -5.78 8.21
C SER A 17 4.62 -5.30 7.22
N ASN A 18 5.55 -6.17 6.84
CA ASN A 18 6.56 -5.87 5.82
C ASN A 18 5.93 -5.64 4.43
N GLN A 19 4.92 -6.44 4.06
CA GLN A 19 4.20 -6.26 2.79
C GLN A 19 3.46 -4.92 2.76
N ILE A 20 2.77 -4.55 3.84
CA ILE A 20 2.11 -3.24 3.95
C ILE A 20 3.12 -2.10 3.81
N ALA A 21 4.29 -2.23 4.44
CA ALA A 21 5.35 -1.22 4.34
C ALA A 21 5.86 -1.05 2.90
N GLU A 22 6.05 -2.14 2.17
CA GLU A 22 6.47 -2.10 0.76
C GLU A 22 5.40 -1.47 -0.13
N LEU A 23 4.13 -1.80 0.06
CA LEU A 23 3.02 -1.18 -0.69
C LEU A 23 2.92 0.33 -0.42
N LYS A 24 3.12 0.76 0.83
CA LYS A 24 3.20 2.18 1.19
C LYS A 24 4.42 2.87 0.57
N LEU A 25 5.56 2.17 0.47
CA LEU A 25 6.74 2.66 -0.23
C LEU A 25 6.46 2.80 -1.74
N GLN A 26 5.72 1.86 -2.35
CA GLN A 26 5.32 1.95 -3.74
C GLN A 26 4.47 3.20 -4.02
N LEU A 27 3.61 3.63 -3.09
CA LEU A 27 2.83 4.86 -3.25
C LEU A 27 3.63 6.16 -3.06
N SER A 28 4.65 6.14 -2.18
CA SER A 28 5.37 7.36 -1.76
C SER A 28 6.74 7.56 -2.43
N SER A 29 7.33 6.49 -2.97
CA SER A 29 8.70 6.53 -3.52
C SER A 29 8.78 7.40 -4.78
N PRO A 30 9.78 8.29 -4.89
CA PRO A 30 10.02 9.09 -6.09
C PRO A 30 10.48 8.25 -7.29
N HIS A 31 10.90 7.00 -7.06
CA HIS A 31 11.30 6.07 -8.12
C HIS A 31 10.16 5.12 -8.51
N SER A 32 9.02 5.19 -7.83
CA SER A 32 7.88 4.34 -8.14
C SER A 32 7.16 4.82 -9.40
N PRO A 33 6.69 3.89 -10.25
CA PRO A 33 5.85 4.22 -11.39
C PRO A 33 4.48 4.78 -10.96
N ILE A 34 4.07 4.62 -9.70
CA ILE A 34 2.80 5.12 -9.18
C ILE A 34 2.97 6.11 -8.03
N GLY A 35 4.18 6.64 -7.88
CA GLY A 35 4.55 7.52 -6.78
C GLY A 35 3.82 8.87 -6.81
N ASP A 36 3.65 9.49 -5.64
CA ASP A 36 2.98 10.80 -5.49
C ASP A 36 3.59 11.92 -6.34
N TRP A 37 4.90 11.83 -6.66
CA TRP A 37 5.59 12.79 -7.51
C TRP A 37 4.98 12.90 -8.93
N LYS A 38 4.41 11.81 -9.48
CA LYS A 38 3.73 11.84 -10.79
C LYS A 38 2.44 12.63 -10.74
N LEU A 39 1.68 12.49 -9.65
CA LEU A 39 0.48 13.29 -9.43
C LEU A 39 0.84 14.77 -9.29
N ALA A 40 1.90 15.08 -8.54
CA ALA A 40 2.41 16.45 -8.43
C ALA A 40 2.81 17.01 -9.81
N LYS A 41 3.46 16.20 -10.66
CA LYS A 41 3.83 16.59 -12.04
C LYS A 41 2.61 16.86 -12.93
N ILE A 42 1.57 16.03 -12.86
CA ILE A 42 0.31 16.30 -13.57
C ILE A 42 -0.27 17.64 -13.13
N MET A 43 -0.36 17.90 -11.82
CA MET A 43 -0.91 19.16 -11.31
C MET A 43 -0.06 20.38 -11.71
N GLU A 44 1.27 20.24 -11.72
CA GLU A 44 2.19 21.28 -12.20
C GLU A 44 1.96 21.62 -13.68
N TYR A 45 1.84 20.61 -14.55
CA TYR A 45 1.62 20.81 -15.98
C TYR A 45 0.27 21.48 -16.25
N ARG A 46 -0.79 21.01 -15.60
CA ARG A 46 -2.12 21.63 -15.68
C ARG A 46 -2.11 23.09 -15.22
N ALA A 47 -1.42 23.39 -14.13
CA ALA A 47 -1.29 24.76 -13.63
C ALA A 47 -0.56 25.70 -14.61
N LEU A 48 0.33 25.15 -15.43
CA LEU A 48 1.04 25.87 -16.49
C LEU A 48 0.28 25.89 -17.84
N GLY A 49 -0.88 25.24 -17.93
CA GLY A 49 -1.67 25.14 -19.16
C GLY A 49 -1.11 24.13 -20.17
N TYR A 50 -0.27 23.20 -19.72
CA TYR A 50 0.25 22.10 -20.53
C TYR A 50 -0.64 20.86 -20.41
N ASP A 51 -0.53 19.97 -21.40
CA ASP A 51 -1.12 18.65 -21.37
C ASP A 51 -0.48 17.77 -20.29
N ASP A 52 -1.23 16.79 -19.79
CA ASP A 52 -0.75 15.90 -18.74
C ASP A 52 0.44 15.06 -19.23
N PRO A 53 1.56 15.00 -18.47
CA PRO A 53 2.73 14.21 -18.85
C PRO A 53 2.53 12.70 -18.63
N TYR A 54 1.48 12.31 -17.91
CA TYR A 54 1.10 10.93 -17.60
C TYR A 54 -0.43 10.81 -17.62
N ASP A 55 -0.95 9.62 -17.90
CA ASP A 55 -2.38 9.35 -17.80
C ASP A 55 -2.83 9.38 -16.33
N LEU A 56 -3.69 10.33 -15.98
CA LEU A 56 -4.19 10.48 -14.61
C LEU A 56 -5.12 9.33 -14.22
N ASP A 57 -5.96 8.85 -15.13
CA ASP A 57 -6.98 7.85 -14.84
C ASP A 57 -6.31 6.48 -14.64
N GLU A 58 -5.34 6.14 -15.48
CA GLU A 58 -4.51 4.95 -15.30
C GLU A 58 -3.74 5.00 -13.98
N LEU A 59 -3.04 6.10 -13.71
CA LEU A 59 -2.29 6.29 -12.46
C LEU A 59 -3.20 6.22 -11.23
N ALA A 60 -4.39 6.82 -11.29
CA ALA A 60 -5.35 6.78 -10.20
C ALA A 60 -5.86 5.34 -9.95
N ALA A 61 -6.17 4.60 -11.01
CA ALA A 61 -6.62 3.23 -10.93
C ALA A 61 -5.56 2.29 -10.35
N GLU A 62 -4.30 2.40 -10.78
CA GLU A 62 -3.19 1.61 -10.23
C GLU A 62 -2.94 1.92 -8.76
N ARG A 63 -2.96 3.20 -8.38
CA ARG A 63 -2.81 3.60 -6.97
C ARG A 63 -3.98 3.10 -6.12
N GLN A 64 -5.19 3.04 -6.68
CA GLN A 64 -6.34 2.52 -5.95
C GLN A 64 -6.18 1.02 -5.66
N LYS A 65 -5.71 0.23 -6.63
CA LYS A 65 -5.44 -1.21 -6.41
C LYS A 65 -4.48 -1.45 -5.25
N VAL A 66 -3.41 -0.65 -5.16
CA VAL A 66 -2.45 -0.74 -4.06
C VAL A 66 -3.07 -0.35 -2.72
N ARG A 67 -3.92 0.68 -2.68
CA ARG A 67 -4.68 1.03 -1.47
C ARG A 67 -5.63 -0.08 -1.04
N ASP A 68 -6.32 -0.69 -2.01
CA ASP A 68 -7.25 -1.79 -1.73
C ASP A 68 -6.50 -2.98 -1.11
N GLN A 69 -5.30 -3.31 -1.63
CA GLN A 69 -4.43 -4.34 -1.05
C GLN A 69 -3.96 -3.98 0.36
N ILE A 70 -3.57 -2.73 0.63
CA ILE A 70 -3.22 -2.28 1.98
C ILE A 70 -4.40 -2.47 2.93
N ASN A 71 -5.59 -2.03 2.53
CA ASN A 71 -6.80 -2.13 3.36
C ASN A 71 -7.16 -3.60 3.65
N GLU A 72 -7.02 -4.49 2.68
CA GLU A 72 -7.25 -5.93 2.85
C GLU A 72 -6.26 -6.54 3.85
N LEU A 73 -4.96 -6.25 3.70
CA LEU A 73 -3.92 -6.76 4.60
C LEU A 73 -4.07 -6.21 6.03
N GLU A 74 -4.32 -4.91 6.17
CA GLU A 74 -4.56 -4.28 7.47
C GLU A 74 -5.83 -4.84 8.15
N GLY A 75 -6.89 -5.13 7.37
CA GLY A 75 -8.10 -5.78 7.87
C GLY A 75 -7.85 -7.20 8.38
N ASN A 76 -7.15 -8.02 7.58
CA ASN A 76 -6.81 -9.40 7.95
C ASN A 76 -5.93 -9.46 9.21
N GLN A 77 -4.96 -8.55 9.32
CA GLN A 77 -4.08 -8.45 10.49
C GLN A 77 -4.85 -8.12 11.77
N VAL A 78 -5.85 -7.24 11.69
CA VAL A 78 -6.74 -6.93 12.84
C VAL A 78 -7.59 -8.14 13.23
N ASP A 79 -8.16 -8.85 12.25
CA ASP A 79 -8.98 -10.04 12.51
C ASP A 79 -8.17 -11.17 13.17
N GLU A 80 -6.89 -11.32 12.81
CA GLU A 80 -5.97 -12.27 13.44
C GLU A 80 -5.65 -11.90 14.89
N LEU A 81 -5.40 -10.62 15.18
CA LEU A 81 -5.15 -10.15 16.55
C LEU A 81 -6.36 -10.37 17.46
N VAL A 82 -7.59 -10.09 16.99
CA VAL A 82 -8.81 -10.30 17.78
C VAL A 82 -9.03 -11.77 18.15
N LYS A 83 -8.65 -12.72 17.27
CA LYS A 83 -8.73 -14.16 17.55
C LYS A 83 -7.77 -14.61 18.65
N THR A 84 -6.67 -13.89 18.87
CA THR A 84 -5.72 -14.21 19.96
C THR A 84 -6.19 -13.71 21.32
N GLU A 85 -7.14 -12.76 21.37
CA GLU A 85 -7.67 -12.18 22.60
C GLU A 85 -9.00 -12.80 23.08
N SER A 86 -9.62 -13.67 22.27
CA SER A 86 -10.91 -14.34 22.55
C SER A 86 -10.75 -15.77 23.04
#